data_AF-A0A3G6J358-F1
#
_entry.id   AF-A0A3G6J358-F1
#
_cell.length_a   1.000
_cell.length_b   1.000
_cell.length_c   1.000
_cell.angle_alpha   90.00
_cell.angle_beta   90.00
_cell.angle_gamma   90.00
#
_symmetry.space_group_name_H-M   'P 1'
#
loop_
_entity.id
_entity.type
_entity.pdbx_description
1 polymer ?
#
loop_
_entity_poly.entity_id
_entity_poly.type
_entity_poly.pdbx_seq_one_letter_code
_entity_poly.pdbx_strand_id
1 'polypeptide(L)'
;MASPLIRWPVLWSALLITLLLWPFATPGMLGLRDMVVVPHPAVSFGDLPARNFPQDGILAVLGKLFDASYAARLMLLAGAIAGAYGASRFGQRTWGKIAAITLCLCNPFTIERLHQGHWSLVIAAWLLPLLVATKNPLVLWACSLTPTGAVIATVVGVATGPWKKMLLVGALSSLSWLVPSLQSVPGSSTHAYLASHTGNIWNAEVAVWLPMLALFGLLLLAPRRLQILAWSGLILMLAIPWLLWLPGASLFRDSNKLLMLALPAMVAGAARIPPLALVFAALSFRPLPDVTVPTPDLPQSEGDLLIVDSRGIVEYQGRVMVDPRLKANSSVQAGELRVDGEITDQASPRYTEALKHLDDDAWLREHHIGLVIDGDSQREIGGITKPHPLGWALIFSWFAVPMICIKRRPVSSQENCCA
;
A
#
# COMPACT_ATOMS: atom_id res chain seq x y z
N MET A 1 35.63 4.17 -32.03
CA MET A 1 35.17 2.83 -31.57
C MET A 1 34.52 3.00 -30.21
N ALA A 2 33.18 2.94 -30.15
CA ALA A 2 32.45 3.08 -28.89
C ALA A 2 32.59 1.78 -28.08
N SER A 3 33.30 1.83 -26.96
CA SER A 3 33.24 0.75 -25.96
C SER A 3 31.79 0.56 -25.52
N PRO A 4 31.29 -0.66 -25.33
CA PRO A 4 30.01 -0.87 -24.67
C PRO A 4 30.18 -0.42 -23.22
N LEU A 5 29.91 0.85 -22.94
CA LEU A 5 30.00 1.43 -21.60
C LEU A 5 28.97 0.71 -20.73
N ILE A 6 29.46 -0.27 -19.97
CA ILE A 6 28.69 -0.94 -18.92
C ILE A 6 28.09 0.14 -18.03
N ARG A 7 26.76 0.27 -18.09
CA ARG A 7 26.02 1.21 -17.26
C ARG A 7 25.86 0.60 -15.88
N TRP A 8 26.91 0.68 -15.05
CA TRP A 8 26.94 0.15 -13.68
C TRP A 8 25.67 0.42 -12.87
N PRO A 9 25.05 1.63 -12.89
CA PRO A 9 23.81 1.86 -12.17
C PRO A 9 22.63 1.00 -12.67
N VAL A 10 22.58 0.69 -13.98
CA VAL A 10 21.52 -0.16 -14.56
C VAL A 10 21.71 -1.61 -14.13
N LEU A 11 22.93 -2.13 -14.23
CA LEU A 11 23.24 -3.48 -13.75
C LEU A 11 22.98 -3.63 -12.25
N TRP A 12 23.35 -2.61 -11.47
CA TRP A 12 23.11 -2.57 -10.05
C TRP A 12 21.62 -2.54 -9.70
N SER A 13 20.81 -1.73 -10.41
CA SER A 13 19.36 -1.75 -10.28
C SER A 13 18.78 -3.13 -10.59
N ALA A 14 19.21 -3.76 -11.68
CA ALA A 14 18.74 -5.10 -12.04
C ALA A 14 19.08 -6.11 -10.93
N LEU A 15 20.32 -6.11 -10.43
CA LEU A 15 20.75 -6.97 -9.33
C LEU A 15 19.88 -6.78 -8.07
N LEU A 16 19.70 -5.54 -7.61
CA LEU A 16 18.92 -5.27 -6.39
C LEU A 16 17.44 -5.63 -6.57
N ILE A 17 16.85 -5.30 -7.71
CA ILE A 17 15.45 -5.61 -8.00
C ILE A 17 15.26 -7.13 -8.05
N THR A 18 16.17 -7.86 -8.70
CA THR A 18 16.15 -9.33 -8.69
C THR A 18 16.27 -9.86 -7.27
N LEU A 19 17.25 -9.42 -6.48
CA LEU A 19 17.43 -9.88 -5.10
C LEU A 19 16.21 -9.61 -4.20
N LEU A 20 15.53 -8.48 -4.39
CA LEU A 20 14.34 -8.12 -3.61
C LEU A 20 13.09 -8.87 -4.08
N LEU A 21 12.91 -9.03 -5.39
CA LEU A 21 11.66 -9.56 -5.95
C LEU A 21 11.71 -11.04 -6.31
N TRP A 22 12.87 -11.71 -6.17
CA TRP A 22 12.98 -13.15 -6.43
C TRP A 22 11.96 -14.02 -5.65
N PRO A 23 11.59 -13.72 -4.39
CA PRO A 23 10.60 -14.53 -3.64
C PRO A 23 9.17 -14.42 -4.20
N PHE A 24 8.94 -13.43 -5.06
CA PHE A 24 7.69 -13.24 -5.78
C PHE A 24 7.71 -13.95 -7.15
N ALA A 25 8.83 -14.55 -7.58
CA ALA A 25 8.95 -15.10 -8.93
C ALA A 25 8.23 -16.45 -9.10
N THR A 26 7.93 -17.15 -8.00
CA THR A 26 7.25 -18.45 -8.04
C THR A 26 5.74 -18.30 -8.28
N PRO A 27 5.12 -19.29 -8.95
CA PRO A 27 3.68 -19.30 -9.20
C PRO A 27 2.89 -19.65 -7.93
N GLY A 28 1.69 -19.07 -7.81
CA GLY A 28 0.79 -19.22 -6.66
C GLY A 28 0.25 -17.87 -6.19
N MET A 29 -0.67 -17.89 -5.23
CA MET A 29 -1.16 -16.65 -4.62
C MET A 29 -0.06 -15.99 -3.78
N LEU A 30 -0.12 -14.68 -3.64
CA LEU A 30 0.76 -13.95 -2.71
C LEU A 30 0.13 -14.02 -1.31
N GLY A 31 0.87 -14.49 -0.31
CA GLY A 31 0.38 -14.74 1.04
C GLY A 31 1.41 -14.40 2.12
N LEU A 32 1.27 -13.24 2.75
CA LEU A 32 1.94 -12.80 3.99
C LEU A 32 0.89 -12.24 4.96
N ARG A 33 1.32 -11.87 6.18
CA ARG A 33 0.46 -11.33 7.24
C ARG A 33 -0.56 -10.30 6.73
N ASP A 34 -0.09 -9.23 6.07
CA ASP A 34 -0.93 -8.14 5.55
C ASP A 34 -1.06 -8.17 4.02
N MET A 35 -0.73 -9.29 3.38
CA MET A 35 -0.84 -9.46 1.92
C MET A 35 -1.50 -10.77 1.58
N VAL A 36 -2.71 -10.70 1.03
CA VAL A 36 -3.29 -11.81 0.30
C VAL A 36 -3.79 -11.32 -1.05
N VAL A 37 -3.21 -11.84 -2.12
CA VAL A 37 -3.63 -11.59 -3.50
C VAL A 37 -3.95 -12.93 -4.15
N VAL A 38 -5.25 -13.28 -4.12
CA VAL A 38 -5.80 -14.45 -4.79
C VAL A 38 -5.88 -14.19 -6.31
N PRO A 39 -5.92 -15.24 -7.16
CA PRO A 39 -5.93 -15.07 -8.61
C PRO A 39 -7.14 -14.29 -9.15
N HIS A 40 -8.32 -14.56 -8.59
CA HIS A 40 -9.58 -13.95 -9.01
C HIS A 40 -10.28 -13.33 -7.79
N PRO A 41 -9.84 -12.16 -7.32
CA PRO A 41 -10.46 -11.50 -6.20
C PRO A 41 -11.83 -10.96 -6.58
N ALA A 42 -12.78 -11.06 -5.65
CA ALA A 42 -14.10 -10.48 -5.84
C ALA A 42 -14.05 -8.96 -5.83
N VAL A 43 -14.95 -8.33 -6.58
CA VAL A 43 -15.19 -6.89 -6.48
C VAL A 43 -16.07 -6.65 -5.25
N SER A 44 -15.44 -6.52 -4.08
CA SER A 44 -16.15 -6.27 -2.82
C SER A 44 -16.17 -4.78 -2.47
N PHE A 45 -17.38 -4.21 -2.46
CA PHE A 45 -17.65 -2.86 -1.96
C PHE A 45 -18.18 -2.88 -0.51
N GLY A 46 -18.02 -4.01 0.18
CA GLY A 46 -18.66 -4.34 1.46
C GLY A 46 -18.27 -3.45 2.63
N ASP A 47 -18.53 -3.93 3.85
CA ASP A 47 -18.69 -3.11 5.07
C ASP A 47 -17.45 -2.31 5.53
N LEU A 48 -16.26 -2.56 4.97
CA LEU A 48 -15.02 -1.80 5.21
C LEU A 48 -14.45 -1.17 3.92
N PRO A 49 -15.22 -0.32 3.22
CA PRO A 49 -14.89 0.08 1.86
C PRO A 49 -13.62 0.96 1.80
N ALA A 50 -13.28 1.67 2.89
CA ALA A 50 -12.05 2.44 3.01
C ALA A 50 -10.76 1.61 2.85
N ARG A 51 -10.80 0.30 3.18
CA ARG A 51 -9.64 -0.60 3.05
C ARG A 51 -9.51 -1.20 1.65
N ASN A 52 -10.59 -1.22 0.88
CA ASN A 52 -10.67 -1.96 -0.39
C ASN A 52 -10.32 -1.10 -1.62
N PHE A 53 -10.25 0.24 -1.50
CA PHE A 53 -10.04 1.14 -2.65
C PHE A 53 -8.81 2.05 -2.49
N PRO A 54 -8.09 2.34 -3.60
CA PRO A 54 -8.28 1.83 -4.95
C PRO A 54 -7.60 0.46 -5.20
N GLN A 55 -6.69 0.03 -4.32
CA GLN A 55 -5.84 -1.16 -4.53
C GLN A 55 -6.63 -2.43 -4.86
N ASP A 56 -7.55 -2.87 -3.99
CA ASP A 56 -8.21 -4.16 -4.15
C ASP A 56 -9.25 -4.09 -5.28
N GLY A 57 -9.89 -2.93 -5.48
CA GLY A 57 -10.73 -2.68 -6.65
C GLY A 57 -9.99 -2.84 -7.98
N ILE A 58 -8.75 -2.33 -8.08
CA ILE A 58 -7.90 -2.50 -9.27
C ILE A 58 -7.57 -3.99 -9.46
N LEU A 59 -7.16 -4.69 -8.41
CA LEU A 59 -6.84 -6.11 -8.48
C LEU A 59 -8.07 -6.95 -8.87
N ALA A 60 -9.26 -6.62 -8.36
CA ALA A 60 -10.49 -7.30 -8.73
C ALA A 60 -10.88 -7.07 -10.20
N VAL A 61 -10.67 -5.86 -10.74
CA VAL A 61 -10.88 -5.59 -12.16
C VAL A 61 -9.87 -6.33 -13.03
N LEU A 62 -8.59 -6.31 -12.67
CA LEU A 62 -7.54 -7.03 -13.41
C LEU A 62 -7.71 -8.55 -13.31
N GLY A 63 -8.16 -9.03 -12.16
CA GLY A 63 -8.49 -10.43 -11.85
C GLY A 63 -9.53 -11.04 -12.78
N LYS A 64 -10.38 -10.22 -13.43
CA LYS A 64 -11.33 -10.68 -14.44
C LYS A 64 -10.67 -11.01 -15.78
N LEU A 65 -9.48 -10.47 -16.04
CA LEU A 65 -8.76 -10.62 -17.31
C LEU A 65 -7.62 -11.62 -17.20
N PHE A 66 -6.92 -11.62 -16.07
CA PHE A 66 -5.78 -12.50 -15.79
C PHE A 66 -5.58 -12.62 -14.28
N ASP A 67 -4.75 -13.55 -13.84
CA ASP A 67 -4.45 -13.77 -12.42
C ASP A 67 -3.88 -12.49 -11.77
N ALA A 68 -4.64 -11.93 -10.83
CA ALA A 68 -4.34 -10.66 -10.15
C ALA A 68 -3.04 -10.70 -9.33
N SER A 69 -2.59 -11.89 -8.93
CA SER A 69 -1.32 -12.05 -8.24
C SER A 69 -0.14 -11.67 -9.15
N TYR A 70 -0.22 -11.91 -10.47
CA TYR A 70 0.79 -11.41 -11.42
C TYR A 70 0.67 -9.91 -11.67
N ALA A 71 -0.54 -9.33 -11.57
CA ALA A 71 -0.71 -7.88 -11.62
C ALA A 71 0.09 -7.20 -10.50
N ALA A 72 -0.06 -7.67 -9.26
CA ALA A 72 0.67 -7.14 -8.11
C ALA A 72 2.19 -7.26 -8.28
N ARG A 73 2.68 -8.41 -8.79
CA ARG A 73 4.10 -8.61 -9.12
C ARG A 73 4.61 -7.62 -10.16
N LEU A 74 3.85 -7.40 -11.23
CA LEU A 74 4.21 -6.45 -12.29
C LEU A 74 4.22 -5.00 -11.76
N MET A 75 3.28 -4.64 -10.89
CA MET A 75 3.24 -3.33 -10.25
C MET A 75 4.44 -3.12 -9.31
N LEU A 76 4.84 -4.14 -8.54
CA LEU A 76 6.06 -4.11 -7.72
C LEU A 76 7.30 -3.91 -8.58
N LEU A 77 7.43 -4.70 -9.65
CA LEU A 77 8.54 -4.59 -10.59
C LEU A 77 8.61 -3.20 -11.23
N ALA A 78 7.48 -2.70 -11.73
CA ALA A 78 7.39 -1.37 -12.33
C ALA A 78 7.71 -0.26 -11.32
N GLY A 79 7.21 -0.36 -10.08
CA GLY A 79 7.51 0.55 -8.98
C GLY A 79 8.99 0.57 -8.63
N ALA A 80 9.64 -0.59 -8.55
CA ALA A 80 11.06 -0.72 -8.25
C ALA A 80 11.93 -0.12 -9.37
N ILE A 81 11.61 -0.40 -10.64
CA ILE A 81 12.30 0.18 -11.80
C ILE A 81 12.15 1.71 -11.80
N ALA A 82 10.93 2.21 -11.61
CA ALA A 82 10.62 3.63 -11.58
C ALA A 82 11.32 4.34 -10.40
N GLY A 83 11.35 3.71 -9.22
CA GLY A 83 12.05 4.20 -8.04
C GLY A 83 13.56 4.26 -8.25
N ALA A 84 14.18 3.19 -8.77
CA ALA A 84 15.60 3.17 -9.13
C ALA A 84 15.95 4.26 -10.14
N TYR A 85 15.11 4.44 -11.16
CA TYR A 85 15.27 5.52 -12.13
C TYR A 85 15.21 6.90 -11.48
N GLY A 86 14.22 7.15 -10.62
CA GLY A 86 14.07 8.40 -9.87
C GLY A 86 15.25 8.68 -8.95
N ALA A 87 15.67 7.68 -8.17
CA ALA A 87 16.80 7.77 -7.26
C ALA A 87 18.12 8.06 -7.99
N SER A 88 18.33 7.48 -9.17
CA SER A 88 19.53 7.72 -9.99
C SER A 88 19.71 9.19 -10.39
N ARG A 89 18.64 10.01 -10.34
CA ARG A 89 18.70 11.45 -10.66
C ARG A 89 19.36 12.29 -9.55
N PHE A 90 19.50 11.76 -8.34
CA PHE A 90 20.13 12.47 -7.23
C PHE A 90 21.66 12.36 -7.25
N GLY A 91 22.22 11.33 -7.90
CA GLY A 91 23.65 11.10 -8.02
C GLY A 91 24.27 11.72 -9.27
N GLN A 92 25.33 12.50 -9.10
CA GLN A 92 26.12 13.05 -10.22
C GLN A 92 27.13 12.02 -10.77
N ARG A 93 27.78 11.28 -9.88
CA ARG A 93 28.77 10.23 -10.20
C ARG A 93 28.15 8.83 -10.09
N THR A 94 28.77 7.84 -10.73
CA THR A 94 28.33 6.43 -10.70
C THR A 94 28.05 5.92 -9.29
N TRP A 95 28.99 6.10 -8.36
CA TRP A 95 28.82 5.66 -6.97
C TRP A 95 27.70 6.39 -6.23
N GLY A 96 27.49 7.69 -6.50
CA GLY A 96 26.35 8.43 -5.95
C GLY A 96 25.01 7.91 -6.46
N LYS A 97 24.93 7.52 -7.74
CA LYS A 97 23.73 6.89 -8.31
C LYS A 97 23.46 5.53 -7.70
N ILE A 98 24.50 4.70 -7.59
CA ILE A 98 24.44 3.38 -6.95
C ILE A 98 23.93 3.52 -5.51
N ALA A 99 24.52 4.39 -4.70
CA ALA A 99 24.10 4.61 -3.31
C ALA A 99 22.65 5.12 -3.20
N ALA A 100 22.24 6.05 -4.06
CA ALA A 100 20.87 6.55 -4.10
C ALA A 100 19.86 5.44 -4.46
N ILE A 101 20.18 4.62 -5.47
CA ILE A 101 19.37 3.46 -5.88
C ILE A 101 19.27 2.46 -4.73
N THR A 102 20.40 2.10 -4.11
CA THR A 102 20.43 1.15 -3.00
C THR A 102 19.56 1.62 -1.85
N LEU A 103 19.66 2.88 -1.44
CA LEU A 103 18.86 3.38 -0.32
C LEU A 103 17.38 3.57 -0.70
N CYS A 104 17.08 3.89 -1.96
CA CYS A 104 15.70 3.91 -2.42
C CYS A 104 15.06 2.52 -2.32
N LEU A 105 15.76 1.47 -2.77
CA LEU A 105 15.19 0.12 -2.84
C LEU A 105 15.30 -0.68 -1.53
N CYS A 106 16.41 -0.55 -0.81
CA CYS A 106 16.79 -1.44 0.31
C CYS A 106 16.95 -0.70 1.65
N ASN A 107 16.20 0.39 1.88
CA ASN A 107 16.17 1.03 3.21
C ASN A 107 15.37 0.19 4.23
N PRO A 108 15.61 0.36 5.55
CA PRO A 108 14.89 -0.37 6.60
C PRO A 108 13.37 -0.34 6.47
N PHE A 109 12.80 0.83 6.16
CA PHE A 109 11.36 0.99 6.00
C PHE A 109 10.82 0.09 4.90
N THR A 110 11.45 0.08 3.72
CA THR A 110 11.02 -0.79 2.62
C THR A 110 11.12 -2.27 2.98
N ILE A 111 12.24 -2.71 3.56
CA ILE A 111 12.47 -4.11 3.89
C ILE A 111 11.43 -4.60 4.91
N GLU A 112 11.18 -3.82 5.96
CA GLU A 112 10.18 -4.14 6.97
C GLU A 112 8.77 -4.21 6.37
N ARG A 113 8.40 -3.22 5.55
CA ARG A 113 7.08 -3.18 4.91
C ARG A 113 6.87 -4.33 3.93
N LEU A 114 7.91 -4.78 3.23
CA LEU A 114 7.84 -5.98 2.38
C LEU A 114 7.64 -7.26 3.22
N HIS A 115 8.31 -7.39 4.37
CA HIS A 115 8.11 -8.54 5.29
C HIS A 115 6.69 -8.61 5.85
N GLN A 116 6.08 -7.45 6.10
CA GLN A 116 4.69 -7.37 6.56
C GLN A 116 3.67 -7.70 5.46
N GLY A 117 4.05 -7.51 4.18
CA GLY A 117 3.12 -7.62 3.05
C GLY A 117 2.51 -6.29 2.61
N HIS A 118 3.03 -5.14 3.08
CA HIS A 118 2.59 -3.81 2.66
C HIS A 118 3.15 -3.41 1.28
N TRP A 119 2.96 -4.25 0.27
CA TRP A 119 3.61 -4.18 -1.05
C TRP A 119 3.28 -2.89 -1.82
N SER A 120 2.03 -2.43 -1.78
CA SER A 120 1.58 -1.21 -2.45
C SER A 120 2.11 0.06 -1.77
N LEU A 121 2.28 0.02 -0.44
CA LEU A 121 2.93 1.09 0.31
C LEU A 121 4.42 1.18 -0.01
N VAL A 122 5.06 0.04 -0.24
CA VAL A 122 6.46 -0.04 -0.71
C VAL A 122 6.59 0.59 -2.10
N ILE A 123 5.66 0.31 -3.02
CA ILE A 123 5.63 1.01 -4.33
C ILE A 123 5.53 2.52 -4.13
N ALA A 124 4.61 3.00 -3.28
CA ALA A 124 4.48 4.42 -3.00
C ALA A 124 5.79 5.03 -2.45
N ALA A 125 6.48 4.33 -1.55
CA ALA A 125 7.77 4.75 -1.00
C ALA A 125 8.88 4.83 -2.07
N TRP A 126 8.99 3.81 -2.93
CA TRP A 126 9.93 3.80 -4.06
C TRP A 126 9.69 4.92 -5.06
N LEU A 127 8.44 5.33 -5.25
CA LEU A 127 8.07 6.39 -6.19
C LEU A 127 8.33 7.81 -5.66
N LEU A 128 8.53 8.02 -4.35
CA LEU A 128 8.74 9.37 -3.80
C LEU A 128 9.99 10.08 -4.34
N PRO A 129 11.19 9.45 -4.44
CA PRO A 129 12.33 10.07 -5.10
C PRO A 129 12.04 10.44 -6.56
N LEU A 130 11.31 9.59 -7.29
CA LEU A 130 10.89 9.90 -8.67
C LEU A 130 9.94 11.11 -8.72
N LEU A 131 9.00 11.20 -7.79
CA LEU A 131 8.08 12.33 -7.68
C LEU A 131 8.85 13.63 -7.43
N VAL A 132 9.84 13.63 -6.54
CA VAL A 132 10.69 14.81 -6.27
C VAL A 132 11.54 15.18 -7.49
N ALA A 133 12.13 14.19 -8.16
CA ALA A 133 13.00 14.41 -9.31
C ALA A 133 12.23 14.93 -10.55
N THR A 134 11.00 14.44 -10.77
CA THR A 134 10.22 14.76 -11.98
C THR A 134 9.16 15.83 -11.75
N LYS A 135 8.69 16.00 -10.50
CA LYS A 135 7.54 16.83 -10.14
C LYS A 135 6.32 16.49 -10.99
N ASN A 136 6.18 15.21 -11.35
CA ASN A 136 5.13 14.72 -12.23
C ASN A 136 3.92 14.23 -11.40
N PRO A 137 2.74 14.83 -11.55
CA PRO A 137 1.54 14.41 -10.83
C PRO A 137 1.09 12.99 -11.17
N LEU A 138 1.49 12.41 -12.30
CA LEU A 138 1.24 10.98 -12.59
C LEU A 138 1.93 10.06 -11.59
N VAL A 139 3.10 10.46 -11.07
CA VAL A 139 3.80 9.69 -10.04
C VAL A 139 3.06 9.79 -8.70
N LEU A 140 2.49 10.96 -8.39
CA LEU A 140 1.62 11.14 -7.21
C LEU A 140 0.38 10.25 -7.30
N TRP A 141 -0.29 10.25 -8.46
CA TRP A 141 -1.41 9.35 -8.71
C TRP A 141 -1.02 7.88 -8.54
N ALA A 142 0.14 7.45 -9.04
CA ALA A 142 0.62 6.08 -8.81
C ALA A 142 0.87 5.78 -7.32
N CYS A 143 1.40 6.73 -6.54
CA CYS A 143 1.54 6.58 -5.09
C CYS A 143 0.19 6.47 -4.37
N SER A 144 -0.89 6.98 -4.95
CA SER A 144 -2.24 6.96 -4.37
C SER A 144 -2.94 5.60 -4.40
N LEU A 145 -2.23 4.55 -4.86
CA LEU A 145 -2.68 3.16 -4.75
C LEU A 145 -3.05 2.79 -3.30
N THR A 146 -2.44 3.46 -2.32
CA THR A 146 -2.82 3.38 -0.90
C THR A 146 -3.23 4.74 -0.35
N PRO A 147 -4.13 4.80 0.64
CA PRO A 147 -4.50 6.03 1.33
C PRO A 147 -3.28 6.78 1.89
N THR A 148 -2.37 6.08 2.56
CA THR A 148 -1.15 6.68 3.11
C THR A 148 -0.22 7.21 2.01
N GLY A 149 -0.04 6.44 0.94
CA GLY A 149 0.75 6.87 -0.22
C GLY A 149 0.15 8.12 -0.89
N ALA A 150 -1.18 8.22 -0.99
CA ALA A 150 -1.87 9.41 -1.52
C ALA A 150 -1.56 10.66 -0.69
N VAL A 151 -1.72 10.58 0.63
CA VAL A 151 -1.46 11.70 1.56
C VAL A 151 0.00 12.12 1.51
N ILE A 152 0.92 11.17 1.67
CA ILE A 152 2.37 11.45 1.73
C ILE A 152 2.87 12.00 0.40
N ALA A 153 2.48 11.41 -0.73
CA ALA A 153 2.86 11.91 -2.04
C ALA A 153 2.27 13.30 -2.33
N THR A 154 1.08 13.61 -1.82
CA THR A 154 0.51 14.96 -1.90
C THR A 154 1.34 15.97 -1.13
N VAL A 155 1.72 15.68 0.12
CA VAL A 155 2.58 16.54 0.93
C VAL A 155 3.94 16.77 0.26
N VAL A 156 4.60 15.69 -0.18
CA VAL A 156 5.89 15.76 -0.89
C VAL A 156 5.76 16.54 -2.20
N GLY A 157 4.72 16.27 -2.99
CA GLY A 157 4.45 16.93 -4.27
C GLY A 157 4.20 18.43 -4.11
N VAL A 158 3.39 18.83 -3.12
CA VAL A 158 3.11 20.22 -2.79
C VAL A 158 4.38 20.97 -2.37
N ALA A 159 5.22 20.36 -1.53
CA ALA A 159 6.45 21.00 -1.05
C ALA A 159 7.53 21.16 -2.14
N THR A 160 7.55 20.28 -3.14
CA THR A 160 8.65 20.19 -4.13
C THR A 160 8.27 20.61 -5.54
N GLY A 161 6.98 20.61 -5.88
CA GLY A 161 6.45 20.79 -7.23
C GLY A 161 5.42 21.92 -7.37
N PRO A 162 4.64 21.94 -8.48
CA PRO A 162 3.58 22.92 -8.71
C PRO A 162 2.39 22.65 -7.77
N TRP A 163 2.41 23.29 -6.60
CA TRP A 163 1.53 22.96 -5.47
C TRP A 163 0.04 22.87 -5.82
N LYS A 164 -0.51 23.80 -6.61
CA LYS A 164 -1.93 23.78 -7.00
C LYS A 164 -2.30 22.49 -7.77
N LYS A 165 -1.46 22.08 -8.72
CA LYS A 165 -1.69 20.87 -9.51
C LYS A 165 -1.51 19.61 -8.66
N MET A 166 -0.50 19.61 -7.78
CA MET A 166 -0.25 18.48 -6.87
C MET A 166 -1.37 18.30 -5.86
N LEU A 167 -1.87 19.40 -5.30
CA LEU A 167 -3.00 19.40 -4.38
C LEU A 167 -4.27 18.91 -5.08
N LEU A 168 -4.57 19.40 -6.29
CA LEU A 168 -5.73 18.95 -7.06
C LEU A 168 -5.67 17.45 -7.35
N VAL A 169 -4.54 16.96 -7.87
CA VAL A 169 -4.38 15.54 -8.21
C VAL A 169 -4.41 14.67 -6.97
N GLY A 170 -3.79 15.13 -5.87
CA GLY A 170 -3.85 14.46 -4.57
C GLY A 170 -5.25 14.36 -4.00
N ALA A 171 -6.01 15.45 -4.04
CA ALA A 171 -7.40 15.49 -3.59
C ALA A 171 -8.27 14.53 -4.42
N LEU A 172 -8.19 14.60 -5.75
CA LEU A 172 -8.98 13.75 -6.64
C LEU A 172 -8.62 12.26 -6.48
N SER A 173 -7.33 11.94 -6.36
CA SER A 173 -6.90 10.56 -6.16
C SER A 173 -7.38 9.99 -4.81
N SER A 174 -7.51 10.86 -3.81
CA SER A 174 -7.94 10.46 -2.47
C SER A 174 -9.44 10.20 -2.34
N LEU A 175 -10.26 10.65 -3.29
CA LEU A 175 -11.72 10.46 -3.24
C LEU A 175 -12.12 8.99 -3.15
N SER A 176 -11.37 8.11 -3.84
CA SER A 176 -11.63 6.67 -3.91
C SER A 176 -11.69 5.97 -2.55
N TRP A 177 -10.88 6.42 -1.58
CA TRP A 177 -10.85 5.87 -0.22
C TRP A 177 -11.46 6.82 0.82
N LEU A 178 -11.41 8.14 0.59
CA LEU A 178 -11.92 9.14 1.52
C LEU A 178 -13.44 9.13 1.57
N VAL A 179 -14.12 9.07 0.42
CA VAL A 179 -15.59 9.05 0.38
C VAL A 179 -16.16 7.87 1.16
N PRO A 180 -15.67 6.62 0.97
CA PRO A 180 -16.15 5.51 1.77
C PRO A 180 -15.78 5.62 3.26
N SER A 181 -14.59 6.16 3.59
CA SER A 181 -14.18 6.37 4.98
C SER A 181 -15.11 7.31 5.75
N LEU A 182 -15.65 8.33 5.07
CA LEU A 182 -16.59 9.28 5.67
C LEU A 182 -18.00 8.70 5.85
N GLN A 183 -18.36 7.67 5.08
CA GLN A 183 -19.65 7.00 5.18
C GLN A 183 -19.68 5.95 6.30
N SER A 184 -18.53 5.35 6.62
CA SER A 184 -18.40 4.25 7.56
C SER A 184 -17.67 4.64 8.86
N VAL A 185 -17.92 5.84 9.41
CA VAL A 185 -17.22 6.34 10.62
C VAL A 185 -17.49 5.37 11.80
N PRO A 186 -16.48 4.60 12.27
CA PRO A 186 -16.66 3.74 13.42
C PRO A 186 -16.74 4.62 14.68
N GLY A 187 -17.76 4.41 15.50
CA GLY A 187 -18.05 5.22 16.69
C GLY A 187 -17.03 5.14 17.84
N SER A 188 -15.91 4.40 17.73
CA SER A 188 -15.07 4.10 18.89
C SER A 188 -13.57 3.86 18.64
N SER A 189 -13.02 4.23 17.48
CA SER A 189 -11.58 3.98 17.16
C SER A 189 -10.56 4.72 18.04
N THR A 190 -11.02 5.64 18.89
CA THR A 190 -10.16 6.50 19.72
C THR A 190 -9.76 5.87 21.06
N HIS A 191 -10.58 5.01 21.66
CA HIS A 191 -10.41 4.63 23.07
C HIS A 191 -9.54 3.39 23.29
N ALA A 192 -9.46 2.48 22.32
CA ALA A 192 -8.80 1.20 22.53
C ALA A 192 -7.27 1.21 22.32
N TYR A 193 -6.72 2.11 21.50
CA TYR A 193 -5.26 2.19 21.34
C TYR A 193 -4.56 2.75 22.59
N LEU A 194 -5.24 3.60 23.36
CA LEU A 194 -4.73 4.09 24.64
C LEU A 194 -4.68 2.98 25.71
N ALA A 195 -5.43 1.88 25.57
CA ALA A 195 -5.36 0.76 26.50
C ALA A 195 -4.13 -0.13 26.23
N SER A 196 -3.72 -0.29 24.97
CA SER A 196 -2.54 -1.08 24.59
C SER A 196 -1.26 -0.22 24.58
N HIS A 197 -0.81 0.28 25.74
CA HIS A 197 0.49 0.97 25.89
C HIS A 197 1.72 0.09 25.55
N THR A 198 1.51 -1.18 25.23
CA THR A 198 2.54 -2.20 24.97
C THR A 198 2.48 -2.79 23.56
N GLY A 199 1.68 -2.21 22.66
CA GLY A 199 1.58 -2.65 21.27
C GLY A 199 2.91 -2.50 20.55
N ASN A 200 3.81 -3.47 20.72
CA ASN A 200 4.93 -3.74 19.83
C ASN A 200 4.32 -4.13 18.47
N ILE A 201 3.91 -3.12 17.71
CA ILE A 201 3.63 -3.20 16.26
C ILE A 201 4.92 -3.57 15.51
N TRP A 202 6.07 -3.42 16.19
CA TRP A 202 7.35 -3.96 15.77
C TRP A 202 7.31 -5.48 15.69
N ASN A 203 7.61 -6.01 14.51
CA ASN A 203 8.35 -7.27 14.47
C ASN A 203 9.70 -6.99 15.11
N ALA A 204 9.83 -7.25 16.42
CA ALA A 204 11.09 -7.11 17.16
C ALA A 204 12.22 -7.91 16.50
N GLU A 205 11.87 -8.95 15.73
CA GLU A 205 12.79 -9.76 14.92
C GLU A 205 13.41 -9.04 13.71
N VAL A 206 12.77 -7.97 13.20
CA VAL A 206 13.18 -7.24 11.99
C VAL A 206 13.58 -5.79 12.28
N ALA A 207 13.29 -5.28 13.48
CA ALA A 207 13.54 -3.88 13.82
C ALA A 207 15.06 -3.59 13.96
N VAL A 208 15.62 -2.94 12.94
CA VAL A 208 17.05 -2.59 12.85
C VAL A 208 17.25 -1.12 13.25
N TRP A 209 17.13 -0.85 14.55
CA TRP A 209 17.11 0.52 15.12
C TRP A 209 18.43 1.30 14.95
N LEU A 210 19.57 0.62 15.07
CA LEU A 210 20.90 1.22 15.03
C LEU A 210 21.26 1.81 13.64
N PRO A 211 21.09 1.07 12.52
CA PRO A 211 21.19 1.64 11.18
C PRO A 211 20.19 2.76 10.89
N MET A 212 18.97 2.71 11.42
CA MET A 212 18.01 3.82 11.27
C MET A 212 18.50 5.12 11.90
N LEU A 213 19.04 5.06 13.11
CA LEU A 213 19.60 6.23 13.80
C LEU A 213 20.77 6.85 13.02
N ALA A 214 21.62 6.00 12.46
CA ALA A 214 22.80 6.45 11.72
C ALA A 214 22.44 7.00 10.31
N LEU A 215 21.31 6.59 9.74
CA LEU A 215 20.75 7.15 8.52
C LEU A 215 20.21 8.59 8.70
N PHE A 216 19.94 9.05 9.94
CA PHE A 216 19.54 10.44 10.18
C PHE A 216 20.63 11.46 9.85
N GLY A 217 21.91 11.06 9.93
CA GLY A 217 23.02 11.90 9.47
C GLY A 217 22.92 12.27 7.99
N LEU A 218 22.32 11.40 7.16
CA LEU A 218 22.10 11.68 5.74
C LEU A 218 21.06 12.78 5.50
N LEU A 219 20.13 12.99 6.44
CA LEU A 219 19.12 14.05 6.31
C LEU A 219 19.78 15.43 6.26
N LEU A 220 20.82 15.65 7.06
CA LEU A 220 21.57 16.91 7.11
C LEU A 220 22.24 17.26 5.78
N LEU A 221 22.42 16.27 4.90
CA LEU A 221 23.02 16.43 3.58
C LEU A 221 21.97 16.68 2.49
N ALA A 222 20.68 16.57 2.78
CA ALA A 222 19.63 16.82 1.80
C ALA A 222 19.38 18.33 1.59
N PRO A 223 18.74 18.75 0.48
CA PRO A 223 18.23 20.11 0.34
C PRO A 223 17.25 20.50 1.47
N ARG A 224 17.27 21.77 1.91
CA ARG A 224 16.45 22.28 3.03
C ARG A 224 14.97 21.87 2.98
N ARG A 225 14.34 21.93 1.80
CA ARG A 225 12.92 21.53 1.66
C ARG A 225 12.69 20.06 2.01
N LEU A 226 13.61 19.18 1.63
CA LEU A 226 13.53 17.75 1.95
C LEU A 226 13.86 17.49 3.43
N GLN A 227 14.77 18.28 4.01
CA GLN A 227 15.04 18.23 5.46
C GLN A 227 13.80 18.56 6.27
N ILE A 228 13.08 19.63 5.92
CA ILE A 228 11.85 20.03 6.62
C ILE A 228 10.81 18.91 6.57
N LEU A 229 10.61 18.30 5.38
CA LEU A 229 9.71 17.14 5.24
C LEU A 229 10.17 15.98 6.13
N ALA A 230 11.45 15.62 6.08
CA ALA A 230 12.00 14.52 6.87
C ALA A 230 11.81 14.73 8.38
N TRP A 231 12.19 15.91 8.89
CA TRP A 231 12.03 16.25 10.30
C TRP A 231 10.55 16.34 10.71
N SER A 232 9.67 16.88 9.86
CA SER A 232 8.23 16.86 10.14
C SER A 232 7.68 15.44 10.23
N GLY A 233 8.13 14.53 9.36
CA GLY A 233 7.71 13.13 9.41
C GLY A 233 8.14 12.44 10.69
N LEU A 234 9.36 12.71 11.15
CA LEU A 234 9.88 12.18 12.42
C LEU A 234 9.14 12.73 13.64
N ILE A 235 8.90 14.03 13.68
CA ILE A 235 8.15 14.67 14.77
C ILE A 235 6.72 14.11 14.81
N LEU A 236 6.04 14.04 13.65
CA LEU A 236 4.69 13.49 13.59
C LEU A 236 4.66 12.01 13.94
N MET A 237 5.63 11.20 13.52
CA MET A 237 5.73 9.79 13.91
C MET A 237 5.72 9.61 15.43
N LEU A 238 6.47 10.46 16.15
CA LEU A 238 6.54 10.43 17.62
C LEU A 238 5.28 11.03 18.28
N ALA A 239 4.63 11.99 17.64
CA ALA A 239 3.47 12.69 18.19
C ALA A 239 2.15 11.94 18.00
N ILE A 240 1.95 11.26 16.85
CA ILE A 240 0.65 10.64 16.49
C ILE A 240 0.12 9.65 17.53
N PRO A 241 0.91 8.79 18.19
CA PRO A 241 0.41 7.91 19.24
C PRO A 241 -0.35 8.63 20.36
N TRP A 242 0.01 9.89 20.64
CA TRP A 242 -0.63 10.74 21.65
C TRP A 242 -1.83 11.54 21.12
N LEU A 243 -2.07 11.48 19.80
CA LEU A 243 -3.04 12.29 19.07
C LEU A 243 -4.11 11.45 18.38
N LEU A 244 -4.20 10.14 18.69
CA LEU A 244 -5.18 9.24 18.06
C LEU A 244 -6.64 9.59 18.36
N TRP A 245 -6.87 10.48 19.32
CA TRP A 245 -8.18 11.07 19.58
C TRP A 245 -8.63 12.11 18.55
N LEU A 246 -7.71 12.62 17.72
CA LEU A 246 -8.06 13.50 16.63
C LEU A 246 -8.73 12.70 15.49
N PRO A 247 -9.87 13.17 14.96
CA PRO A 247 -10.48 12.57 13.79
C PRO A 247 -9.48 12.41 12.64
N GLY A 248 -9.39 11.21 12.07
CA GLY A 248 -8.47 10.88 10.98
C GLY A 248 -7.04 10.52 11.40
N ALA A 249 -6.65 10.72 12.66
CA ALA A 249 -5.34 10.29 13.16
C ALA A 249 -5.18 8.76 13.15
N SER A 250 -6.30 8.02 13.21
CA SER A 250 -6.35 6.56 13.11
C SER A 250 -5.78 6.01 11.79
N LEU A 251 -5.76 6.81 10.71
CA LEU A 251 -5.06 6.46 9.45
C LEU A 251 -3.56 6.21 9.69
N PHE A 252 -2.98 6.96 10.63
CA PHE A 252 -1.58 6.87 11.04
C PHE A 252 -1.41 6.18 12.40
N ARG A 253 -2.36 5.31 12.78
CA ARG A 253 -2.19 4.43 13.96
C ARG A 253 -0.85 3.70 13.96
N ASP A 254 -0.42 3.27 12.77
CA ASP A 254 0.97 2.91 12.48
C ASP A 254 1.72 4.17 12.05
N SER A 255 2.23 4.90 13.04
CA SER A 255 2.86 6.21 12.83
C SER A 255 4.19 6.10 12.07
N ASN A 256 4.81 4.91 12.03
CA ASN A 256 6.04 4.64 11.29
C ASN A 256 5.89 4.88 9.79
N LYS A 257 4.67 4.83 9.25
CA LYS A 257 4.39 5.19 7.84
C LYS A 257 4.86 6.62 7.50
N LEU A 258 4.91 7.51 8.50
CA LEU A 258 5.36 8.89 8.32
C LEU A 258 6.86 9.01 8.03
N LEU A 259 7.65 7.96 8.28
CA LEU A 259 9.06 7.88 7.86
C LEU A 259 9.23 7.98 6.35
N MET A 260 8.19 7.68 5.56
CA MET A 260 8.22 7.89 4.10
C MET A 260 8.56 9.34 3.72
N LEU A 261 8.20 10.33 4.56
CA LEU A 261 8.57 11.73 4.32
C LEU A 261 10.08 11.99 4.37
N ALA A 262 10.84 11.13 5.06
CA ALA A 262 12.29 11.21 5.14
C ALA A 262 13.01 10.55 3.95
N LEU A 263 12.35 9.63 3.22
CA LEU A 263 12.99 8.83 2.17
C LEU A 263 13.63 9.68 1.05
N PRO A 264 12.98 10.73 0.49
CA PRO A 264 13.62 11.54 -0.53
C PRO A 264 14.87 12.28 -0.02
N ALA A 265 14.87 12.71 1.24
CA ALA A 265 16.02 13.35 1.87
C ALA A 265 17.17 12.35 2.08
N MET A 266 16.84 11.15 2.57
CA MET A 266 17.81 10.06 2.73
C MET A 266 18.46 9.69 1.39
N VAL A 267 17.67 9.51 0.32
CA VAL A 267 18.19 9.22 -1.03
C VAL A 267 19.07 10.35 -1.55
N ALA A 268 18.69 11.61 -1.35
CA ALA A 268 19.49 12.76 -1.72
C ALA A 268 20.82 12.85 -0.94
N GLY A 269 20.80 12.53 0.35
CA GLY A 269 21.99 12.50 1.20
C GLY A 269 22.93 11.35 0.86
N ALA A 270 22.39 10.16 0.60
CA ALA A 270 23.14 8.98 0.17
C ALA A 270 23.94 9.22 -1.11
N ALA A 271 23.36 9.96 -2.06
CA ALA A 271 24.04 10.34 -3.28
C ALA A 271 25.31 11.17 -3.06
N ARG A 272 25.45 11.83 -1.90
CA ARG A 272 26.59 12.66 -1.51
C ARG A 272 27.68 11.89 -0.76
N ILE A 273 27.34 10.85 0.00
CA ILE A 273 28.29 10.01 0.74
C ILE A 273 28.05 8.52 0.43
N PRO A 274 28.48 8.03 -0.74
CA PRO A 274 28.16 6.68 -1.19
C PRO A 274 28.63 5.55 -0.27
N PRO A 275 29.86 5.55 0.28
CA PRO A 275 30.33 4.44 1.11
C PRO A 275 29.45 4.20 2.33
N LEU A 276 29.07 5.28 3.01
CA LEU A 276 28.23 5.22 4.21
C LEU A 276 26.84 4.66 3.91
N ALA A 277 26.23 5.11 2.81
CA ALA A 277 24.92 4.64 2.39
C ALA A 277 24.93 3.14 2.01
N LEU A 278 26.01 2.66 1.38
CA LEU A 278 26.16 1.25 1.04
C LEU A 278 26.33 0.36 2.28
N VAL A 279 27.09 0.84 3.27
CA VAL A 279 27.23 0.13 4.56
C VAL A 279 25.87 0.03 5.26
N PHE A 280 25.11 1.12 5.37
CA PHE A 280 23.80 1.05 6.02
C PHE A 280 22.82 0.17 5.27
N ALA A 281 22.81 0.21 3.94
CA ALA A 281 21.97 -0.70 3.17
C ALA A 281 22.36 -2.17 3.39
N ALA A 282 23.65 -2.49 3.43
CA ALA A 282 24.12 -3.85 3.73
C ALA A 282 23.68 -4.32 5.13
N LEU A 283 23.76 -3.44 6.13
CA LEU A 283 23.31 -3.74 7.50
C LEU A 283 21.79 -3.84 7.64
N SER A 284 21.04 -3.21 6.73
CA SER A 284 19.57 -3.19 6.75
C SER A 284 18.96 -4.32 5.93
N PHE A 285 19.74 -4.96 5.04
CA PHE A 285 19.23 -6.00 4.16
C PHE A 285 18.87 -7.25 4.97
N ARG A 286 17.62 -7.69 4.81
CA ARG A 286 17.13 -8.97 5.31
C ARG A 286 16.49 -9.72 4.15
N PRO A 287 16.85 -10.99 3.90
CA PRO A 287 16.17 -11.81 2.91
C PRO A 287 14.68 -11.86 3.24
N LEU A 288 13.84 -11.66 2.23
CA LEU A 288 12.40 -11.78 2.41
C LEU A 288 12.01 -13.25 2.63
N PRO A 289 10.97 -13.51 3.43
CA PRO A 289 10.41 -14.84 3.56
C PRO A 289 9.85 -15.29 2.20
N ASP A 290 9.58 -16.58 2.07
CA ASP A 290 8.81 -17.05 0.94
C ASP A 290 7.41 -16.39 0.97
N VAL A 291 7.07 -15.74 -0.14
CA VAL A 291 5.89 -14.88 -0.25
C VAL A 291 4.74 -15.61 -0.94
N THR A 292 5.08 -16.62 -1.71
CA THR A 292 4.12 -17.33 -2.55
C THR A 292 3.58 -18.52 -1.79
N VAL A 293 2.29 -18.78 -1.93
CA VAL A 293 1.60 -19.89 -1.26
C VAL A 293 0.74 -20.61 -2.28
N PRO A 294 0.63 -21.96 -2.23
CA PRO A 294 -0.33 -22.68 -3.06
C PRO A 294 -1.74 -22.15 -2.84
N THR A 295 -2.43 -21.80 -3.92
CA THR A 295 -3.81 -21.32 -3.87
C THR A 295 -4.71 -22.48 -3.43
N PRO A 296 -5.39 -22.39 -2.27
CA PRO A 296 -6.35 -23.41 -1.87
C PRO A 296 -7.58 -23.37 -2.78
N ASP A 297 -8.41 -24.42 -2.72
CA ASP A 297 -9.74 -24.34 -3.30
C ASP A 297 -10.59 -23.38 -2.46
N LEU A 298 -10.99 -22.26 -3.07
CA LEU A 298 -11.67 -21.17 -2.37
C LEU A 298 -13.16 -21.23 -2.72
N PRO A 299 -14.05 -21.24 -1.70
CA PRO A 299 -15.48 -21.21 -1.94
C PRO A 299 -15.85 -19.98 -2.78
N GLN A 300 -16.85 -20.13 -3.65
CA GLN A 300 -17.37 -19.07 -4.49
C GLN A 300 -18.86 -18.92 -4.21
N SER A 301 -19.33 -17.69 -4.03
CA SER A 301 -20.72 -17.37 -3.75
C SER A 301 -21.20 -16.23 -4.65
N GLU A 302 -22.41 -16.33 -5.19
CA GLU A 302 -23.06 -15.22 -5.90
C GLU A 302 -23.51 -14.10 -4.93
N GLY A 303 -23.78 -14.46 -3.67
CA GLY A 303 -24.07 -13.55 -2.57
C GLY A 303 -22.87 -13.26 -1.69
N ASP A 304 -23.08 -12.44 -0.66
CA ASP A 304 -22.07 -12.14 0.33
C ASP A 304 -21.77 -13.39 1.18
N LEU A 305 -20.49 -13.65 1.39
CA LEU A 305 -19.97 -14.70 2.27
C LEU A 305 -20.04 -14.25 3.73
N LEU A 306 -20.68 -15.06 4.58
CA LEU A 306 -20.64 -14.93 6.03
C LEU A 306 -19.77 -16.05 6.62
N ILE A 307 -18.76 -15.70 7.40
CA ILE A 307 -17.96 -16.66 8.17
C ILE A 307 -18.28 -16.40 9.64
N VAL A 308 -18.88 -17.37 10.33
CA VAL A 308 -19.46 -17.19 11.68
C VAL A 308 -18.42 -16.80 12.73
N ASP A 309 -17.23 -17.39 12.65
CA ASP A 309 -16.10 -17.14 13.57
C ASP A 309 -14.99 -16.31 12.91
N SER A 310 -15.36 -15.38 12.02
CA SER A 310 -14.38 -14.60 11.26
C SER A 310 -13.51 -13.71 12.17
N ARG A 311 -12.20 -13.99 12.18
CA ARG A 311 -11.18 -13.13 12.80
C ARG A 311 -10.42 -12.26 11.80
N GLY A 312 -10.77 -12.34 10.52
CA GLY A 312 -10.07 -11.67 9.42
C GLY A 312 -8.69 -12.24 9.09
N ILE A 313 -8.09 -13.03 9.97
CA ILE A 313 -6.80 -13.71 9.82
C ILE A 313 -6.95 -15.21 10.06
N VAL A 314 -6.15 -16.01 9.36
CA VAL A 314 -6.09 -17.47 9.47
C VAL A 314 -4.65 -17.93 9.49
N GLU A 315 -4.42 -19.12 10.04
CA GLU A 315 -3.17 -19.84 9.86
C GLU A 315 -3.33 -20.80 8.68
N TYR A 316 -2.48 -20.65 7.67
CA TYR A 316 -2.47 -21.48 6.48
C TYR A 316 -1.04 -21.83 6.10
N GLN A 317 -0.73 -23.13 5.97
CA GLN A 317 0.62 -23.63 5.69
C GLN A 317 1.67 -23.14 6.72
N GLY A 318 1.29 -23.07 8.00
CA GLY A 318 2.15 -22.58 9.09
C GLY A 318 2.45 -21.08 9.03
N ARG A 319 1.64 -20.31 8.29
CA ARG A 319 1.76 -18.85 8.14
C ARG A 319 0.47 -18.17 8.55
N VAL A 320 0.60 -17.10 9.34
CA VAL A 320 -0.52 -16.21 9.64
C VAL A 320 -0.70 -15.23 8.48
N MET A 321 -1.90 -15.20 7.90
CA MET A 321 -2.25 -14.29 6.80
C MET A 321 -3.72 -13.86 6.87
N VAL A 322 -4.09 -12.80 6.15
CA VAL A 322 -5.50 -12.43 5.94
C VAL A 322 -6.26 -13.62 5.35
N ASP A 323 -7.47 -13.88 5.81
CA ASP A 323 -8.28 -14.99 5.29
C ASP A 323 -8.51 -14.85 3.76
N PRO A 324 -7.98 -15.76 2.91
CA PRO A 324 -8.12 -15.63 1.46
C PRO A 324 -9.56 -15.71 0.97
N ARG A 325 -10.46 -16.34 1.74
CA ARG A 325 -11.90 -16.41 1.42
C ARG A 325 -12.54 -15.03 1.38
N LEU A 326 -12.06 -14.10 2.22
CA LEU A 326 -12.51 -12.70 2.27
C LEU A 326 -12.01 -11.87 1.07
N LYS A 327 -11.00 -12.35 0.34
CA LYS A 327 -10.52 -11.74 -0.92
C LYS A 327 -11.19 -12.35 -2.14
N ALA A 328 -11.52 -13.64 -2.08
CA ALA A 328 -12.18 -14.36 -3.15
C ALA A 328 -13.67 -14.04 -3.28
N ASN A 329 -14.34 -13.58 -2.21
CA ASN A 329 -15.78 -13.31 -2.19
C ASN A 329 -16.07 -11.88 -1.72
N SER A 330 -17.22 -11.34 -2.14
CA SER A 330 -17.86 -10.29 -1.35
C SER A 330 -18.27 -10.90 0.00
N SER A 331 -18.11 -10.18 1.10
CA SER A 331 -18.19 -10.77 2.43
C SER A 331 -18.84 -9.81 3.42
N VAL A 332 -19.66 -10.35 4.32
CA VAL A 332 -20.10 -9.65 5.53
C VAL A 332 -18.93 -9.66 6.51
N GLN A 333 -18.27 -8.52 6.69
CA GLN A 333 -17.01 -8.47 7.45
C GLN A 333 -17.28 -8.23 8.93
N ALA A 334 -16.67 -9.08 9.77
CA ALA A 334 -16.66 -8.87 11.21
C ALA A 334 -16.11 -7.49 11.55
N GLY A 335 -14.93 -7.12 11.02
CA GLY A 335 -14.30 -5.83 11.30
C GLY A 335 -13.86 -5.63 12.75
N GLU A 336 -14.14 -6.60 13.63
CA GLU A 336 -13.70 -6.63 15.01
C GLU A 336 -12.19 -6.81 15.08
N LEU A 337 -11.54 -6.03 15.96
CA LEU A 337 -10.12 -6.21 16.30
C LEU A 337 -10.04 -6.50 17.79
N ARG A 338 -9.34 -7.57 18.18
CA ARG A 338 -9.00 -7.84 19.58
C ARG A 338 -7.49 -7.73 19.80
N VAL A 339 -7.09 -7.05 20.86
CA VAL A 339 -5.69 -6.96 21.31
C VAL A 339 -5.66 -7.46 22.76
N ASP A 340 -4.84 -8.46 23.04
CA ASP A 340 -4.70 -9.07 24.37
C ASP A 340 -6.02 -9.55 25.01
N GLY A 341 -6.98 -9.96 24.17
CA GLY A 341 -8.31 -10.42 24.60
C GLY A 341 -9.36 -9.32 24.72
N GLU A 342 -8.99 -8.04 24.64
CA GLU A 342 -9.92 -6.90 24.69
C GLU A 342 -10.35 -6.46 23.28
N ILE A 343 -11.65 -6.17 23.12
CA ILE A 343 -12.21 -5.67 21.86
C ILE A 343 -11.77 -4.22 21.66
N THR A 344 -10.94 -4.03 20.64
CA THR A 344 -10.34 -2.75 20.25
C THR A 344 -11.17 -2.02 19.19
N ASP A 345 -11.61 -2.74 18.16
CA ASP A 345 -12.59 -2.27 17.18
C ASP A 345 -13.83 -3.15 17.32
N GLN A 346 -15.02 -2.57 17.41
CA GLN A 346 -16.28 -3.34 17.50
C GLN A 346 -16.59 -4.02 16.16
N ALA A 347 -17.28 -5.16 16.23
CA ALA A 347 -17.80 -5.82 15.05
C ALA A 347 -18.77 -4.91 14.27
N SER A 348 -18.81 -5.08 12.95
CA SER A 348 -19.72 -4.33 12.10
C SER A 348 -21.18 -4.63 12.49
N PRO A 349 -22.08 -3.63 12.43
CA PRO A 349 -23.49 -3.85 12.75
C PRO A 349 -24.11 -4.94 11.87
N ARG A 350 -23.76 -4.98 10.58
CA ARG A 350 -24.26 -5.98 9.63
C ARG A 350 -23.82 -7.40 10.01
N TYR A 351 -22.56 -7.57 10.41
CA TYR A 351 -22.06 -8.87 10.87
C TYR A 351 -22.78 -9.32 12.14
N THR A 352 -22.91 -8.42 13.11
CA THR A 352 -23.58 -8.71 14.38
C THR A 352 -25.05 -9.08 14.18
N GLU A 353 -25.76 -8.39 13.29
CA GLU A 353 -27.15 -8.73 12.95
C GLU A 353 -27.28 -10.05 12.20
N ALA A 354 -26.34 -10.35 11.29
CA ALA A 354 -26.32 -11.62 10.58
C ALA A 354 -26.13 -12.82 11.53
N LEU A 355 -25.28 -12.68 12.55
CA LEU A 355 -25.09 -13.72 13.56
C LEU A 355 -26.34 -13.97 14.42
N LYS A 356 -27.16 -12.94 14.68
CA LYS A 356 -28.43 -13.11 15.42
C LYS A 356 -29.47 -13.89 14.63
N HIS A 357 -29.40 -13.83 13.31
CA HIS A 357 -30.33 -14.49 12.38
C HIS A 357 -29.69 -15.68 11.68
N LEU A 358 -28.68 -16.31 12.31
CA LEU A 358 -27.93 -17.41 11.70
C LEU A 358 -28.83 -18.60 11.33
N ASP A 359 -29.92 -18.83 12.06
CA ASP A 359 -30.86 -19.92 11.80
C ASP A 359 -32.00 -19.55 10.84
N ASP A 360 -32.07 -18.31 10.36
CA ASP A 360 -33.11 -17.81 9.47
C ASP A 360 -32.58 -17.61 8.03
N ASP A 361 -32.62 -18.69 7.24
CA ASP A 361 -32.18 -18.68 5.84
C ASP A 361 -32.97 -17.69 4.97
N ALA A 362 -34.23 -17.38 5.32
CA ALA A 362 -35.03 -16.42 4.57
C ALA A 362 -34.51 -15.00 4.81
N TRP A 363 -34.24 -14.66 6.07
CA TRP A 363 -33.63 -13.39 6.44
C TRP A 363 -32.23 -13.24 5.82
N LEU A 364 -31.38 -14.27 5.93
CA LEU A 364 -30.03 -14.24 5.36
C LEU A 364 -30.07 -14.00 3.84
N ARG A 365 -30.96 -14.67 3.12
CA ARG A 365 -31.15 -14.50 1.68
C ARG A 365 -31.61 -13.10 1.32
N GLU A 366 -32.59 -12.56 2.05
CA GLU A 366 -33.09 -11.19 1.86
C GLU A 366 -31.98 -10.14 2.10
N HIS A 367 -31.05 -10.43 3.00
CA HIS A 367 -29.90 -9.58 3.32
C HIS A 367 -28.66 -9.89 2.47
N HIS A 368 -28.88 -10.51 1.30
CA HIS A 368 -27.88 -10.75 0.26
C HIS A 368 -26.77 -11.73 0.63
N ILE A 369 -26.93 -12.51 1.71
CA ILE A 369 -25.96 -13.53 2.10
C ILE A 369 -26.16 -14.76 1.23
N GLY A 370 -25.12 -15.17 0.52
CA GLY A 370 -25.16 -16.28 -0.43
C GLY A 370 -24.66 -17.60 0.16
N LEU A 371 -23.66 -17.52 1.04
CA LEU A 371 -22.97 -18.66 1.62
C LEU A 371 -22.62 -18.36 3.07
N VAL A 372 -22.91 -19.32 3.94
CA VAL A 372 -22.51 -19.31 5.35
C VAL A 372 -21.46 -20.41 5.57
N ILE A 373 -20.36 -20.06 6.22
CA ILE A 373 -19.33 -20.99 6.67
C ILE A 373 -19.27 -20.96 8.19
N ASP A 374 -19.51 -22.12 8.80
CA ASP A 374 -19.43 -22.35 10.24
C ASP A 374 -18.54 -23.57 10.51
N GLY A 375 -17.33 -23.33 11.02
CA GLY A 375 -16.28 -24.33 11.10
C GLY A 375 -16.00 -24.97 9.74
N ASP A 376 -16.17 -26.29 9.66
CA ASP A 376 -16.01 -27.09 8.44
C ASP A 376 -17.30 -27.21 7.62
N SER A 377 -18.42 -26.71 8.13
CA SER A 377 -19.71 -26.77 7.44
C SER A 377 -19.89 -25.59 6.50
N GLN A 378 -20.46 -25.86 5.32
CA GLN A 378 -20.85 -24.85 4.35
C GLN A 378 -22.35 -24.99 4.09
N ARG A 379 -23.07 -23.86 4.14
CA ARG A 379 -24.51 -23.81 3.89
C ARG A 379 -24.81 -22.73 2.85
N GLU A 380 -25.27 -23.17 1.68
CA GLU A 380 -25.72 -22.29 0.61
C GLU A 380 -27.10 -21.70 0.96
N ILE A 381 -27.18 -20.37 0.96
CA ILE A 381 -28.39 -19.61 1.25
C ILE A 381 -29.05 -19.14 -0.05
N GLY A 382 -28.25 -18.80 -1.06
CA GLY A 382 -28.73 -18.35 -2.38
C GLY A 382 -29.10 -16.86 -2.46
N GLY A 383 -28.61 -16.02 -1.54
CA GLY A 383 -28.64 -14.57 -1.72
C GLY A 383 -27.72 -14.09 -2.85
N ILE A 384 -27.98 -12.88 -3.36
CA ILE A 384 -27.20 -12.27 -4.46
C ILE A 384 -26.63 -10.94 -4.00
N THR A 385 -25.33 -10.73 -4.24
CA THR A 385 -24.60 -9.53 -3.81
C THR A 385 -25.21 -8.28 -4.44
N LYS A 386 -25.44 -7.25 -3.63
CA LYS A 386 -26.01 -5.98 -4.10
C LYS A 386 -25.03 -5.22 -5.01
N PRO A 387 -25.48 -4.64 -6.13
CA PRO A 387 -24.62 -3.77 -6.93
C PRO A 387 -24.32 -2.45 -6.18
N HIS A 388 -23.05 -2.02 -6.21
CA HIS A 388 -22.60 -0.77 -5.60
C HIS A 388 -22.14 0.24 -6.68
N PRO A 389 -23.06 1.04 -7.26
CA PRO A 389 -22.73 1.97 -8.34
C PRO A 389 -21.75 3.06 -7.90
N LEU A 390 -21.84 3.53 -6.65
CA LEU A 390 -20.89 4.50 -6.08
C LEU A 390 -19.46 3.95 -6.10
N GLY A 391 -19.30 2.69 -5.71
CA GLY A 391 -18.00 2.05 -5.68
C GLY A 391 -17.35 1.98 -7.07
N TRP A 392 -18.12 1.59 -8.08
CA TRP A 392 -17.67 1.66 -9.47
C TRP A 392 -17.32 3.08 -9.90
N ALA A 393 -18.16 4.07 -9.59
CA ALA A 393 -17.89 5.47 -9.91
C ALA A 393 -16.57 5.96 -9.27
N LEU A 394 -16.27 5.55 -8.04
CA LEU A 394 -15.03 5.88 -7.35
C LEU A 394 -13.81 5.24 -8.02
N ILE A 395 -13.87 3.96 -8.42
CA ILE A 395 -12.80 3.31 -9.20
C ILE A 395 -12.57 4.05 -10.53
N PHE A 396 -13.63 4.31 -11.29
CA PHE A 396 -13.52 5.02 -12.57
C PHE A 396 -12.98 6.43 -12.39
N SER A 397 -13.38 7.13 -11.32
CA SER A 397 -12.84 8.45 -11.01
C SER A 397 -11.33 8.42 -10.78
N TRP A 398 -10.83 7.38 -10.11
CA TRP A 398 -9.40 7.20 -9.88
C TRP A 398 -8.63 6.95 -11.20
N PHE A 399 -9.19 6.14 -12.10
CA PHE A 399 -8.64 5.94 -13.46
C PHE A 399 -8.72 7.18 -14.35
N ALA A 400 -9.61 8.13 -14.06
CA ALA A 400 -9.74 9.37 -14.82
C ALA A 400 -8.69 10.43 -14.41
N VAL A 401 -8.12 10.35 -13.20
CA VAL A 401 -7.15 11.35 -12.69
C VAL A 401 -5.93 11.58 -13.62
N PRO A 402 -5.30 10.54 -14.22
CA PRO A 402 -4.22 10.73 -15.19
C PRO A 402 -4.59 11.62 -16.38
N MET A 403 -5.85 11.65 -16.81
CA MET A 403 -6.29 12.46 -17.95
C MET A 403 -6.14 13.97 -17.69
N ILE A 404 -6.26 14.39 -16.43
CA ILE A 404 -6.03 15.78 -15.99
C ILE A 404 -4.52 16.10 -15.93
N CYS A 405 -3.70 15.07 -15.79
CA CYS A 405 -2.25 15.21 -15.71
C CYS A 405 -1.60 15.45 -17.08
N ILE A 406 -2.19 14.88 -18.15
CA ILE A 406 -1.73 15.01 -19.55
C ILE A 406 -1.90 16.46 -20.01
N LYS A 407 -0.78 17.15 -20.28
CA LYS A 407 -0.84 18.46 -20.95
C LYS A 407 -1.37 18.24 -22.37
N ARG A 408 -2.53 18.80 -22.71
CA ARG A 408 -2.84 19.08 -24.13
C ARG A 408 -1.79 20.07 -24.61
N ARG A 409 -0.87 19.63 -25.48
CA ARG A 409 -0.08 20.59 -26.27
C ARG A 409 -1.11 21.35 -27.12
N PRO A 410 -1.17 22.69 -27.08
CA PRO A 410 -1.91 23.39 -28.11
C PRO A 410 -1.29 23.01 -29.44
N VAL A 411 -2.10 22.47 -30.36
CA VAL A 411 -1.70 22.34 -31.76
C VAL A 411 -1.47 23.76 -32.22
N SER A 412 -0.20 24.11 -32.41
CA SER A 412 0.18 25.39 -33.02
C SER A 412 -0.40 25.38 -34.43
N SER A 413 -1.37 26.24 -34.70
CA SER A 413 -1.96 26.46 -36.03
C SER A 413 -0.99 27.09 -37.04
N GLN A 414 0.32 27.16 -36.74
CA GLN A 414 1.33 27.73 -37.64
C GLN A 414 2.01 26.73 -38.58
N GLU A 415 1.73 25.42 -38.49
CA GLU A 415 2.29 24.44 -39.45
C GLU A 415 1.51 24.32 -40.78
N ASN A 416 0.41 25.07 -40.96
CA ASN A 416 -0.41 25.01 -42.19
C ASN A 416 -0.28 26.22 -43.14
N CYS A 417 0.69 27.12 -42.96
CA CYS A 417 0.86 28.31 -43.83
C CYS A 417 2.07 28.26 -44.78
N CYS A 418 2.73 27.12 -44.95
CA CYS A 418 3.76 26.95 -45.98
C CYS A 418 3.61 25.58 -46.66
N ALA A 419 2.67 25.50 -47.59
CA ALA A 419 2.64 24.50 -48.65
C ALA A 419 2.27 25.21 -49.95
#